data_AF-A0A924NXA7-F1
#
_entry.id   AF-A0A924NXA7-F1
#
_cell.length_a   1.000
_cell.length_b   1.000
_cell.length_c   1.000
_cell.angle_alpha   90.00
_cell.angle_beta   90.00
_cell.angle_gamma   90.00
#
_symmetry.space_group_name_H-M   'P 1'
#
loop_
_entity.id
_entity.type
_entity.pdbx_description
1 polymer ?
#
loop_
_entity_poly.entity_id
_entity_poly.type
_entity_poly.pdbx_seq_one_letter_code
_entity_poly.pdbx_strand_id
1 'polypeptide(L)'
;MIFKQLYEPLSSTYTYLLGDEDTGLGILIDPVIAAMERDLAEVHRLGLKLAYTVDTHIHADHITAALEMKRAVGSKIAAPAYDQLPCADIGIEEGKPLRIG
;
A
#
# COMPACT_ATOMS: atom_id res chain seq x y z
N MET A 1 -9.63 -14.12 -2.72
CA MET A 1 -8.48 -13.21 -2.90
C MET A 1 -8.71 -12.33 -4.12
N ILE A 2 -8.72 -11.01 -3.93
CA ILE A 2 -8.76 -9.99 -4.98
C ILE A 2 -7.33 -9.58 -5.35
N PHE A 3 -7.07 -9.43 -6.65
CA PHE A 3 -5.80 -8.94 -7.20
C PHE A 3 -6.04 -7.90 -8.29
N LYS A 4 -5.34 -6.76 -8.22
CA LYS A 4 -5.25 -5.77 -9.29
C LYS A 4 -3.83 -5.23 -9.41
N GLN A 5 -3.38 -5.05 -10.64
CA GLN A 5 -2.19 -4.27 -10.98
C GLN A 5 -2.65 -2.94 -11.55
N LEU A 6 -2.14 -1.85 -11.01
CA LEU A 6 -2.46 -0.47 -11.37
C LEU A 6 -1.17 0.18 -11.87
N TYR A 7 -1.24 0.94 -12.96
CA TYR A 7 -0.07 1.53 -13.59
C TYR A 7 -0.10 3.05 -13.49
N GLU A 8 0.94 3.66 -12.91
CA GLU A 8 1.13 5.10 -12.87
C GLU A 8 2.12 5.52 -13.98
N PRO A 9 1.69 6.31 -14.99
CA PRO A 9 2.48 6.52 -16.20
C PRO A 9 3.65 7.49 -16.06
N LEU A 10 3.68 8.38 -15.07
CA LEU A 10 4.75 9.38 -14.93
C LEU A 10 6.06 8.75 -14.46
N SER A 11 5.98 7.90 -13.43
CA SER A 11 7.11 7.16 -12.88
C SER A 11 7.28 5.77 -13.50
N SER A 12 6.30 5.32 -14.30
CA SER A 12 6.19 3.95 -14.79
C SER A 12 6.06 2.90 -13.67
N THR A 13 5.54 3.32 -12.51
CA THR A 13 5.39 2.45 -11.34
C THR A 13 4.17 1.56 -11.46
N TYR A 14 4.34 0.30 -11.06
CA TYR A 14 3.21 -0.59 -10.79
C TYR A 14 2.86 -0.57 -9.31
N THR A 15 1.61 -0.23 -9.02
CA THR A 15 1.00 -0.38 -7.71
C THR A 15 0.15 -1.65 -7.73
N TYR A 16 0.25 -2.49 -6.70
CA TYR A 16 -0.55 -3.72 -6.60
C TYR A 16 -1.55 -3.65 -5.46
N LEU A 17 -2.83 -3.86 -5.77
CA LEU A 17 -3.90 -4.01 -4.79
C LEU A 17 -4.17 -5.50 -4.55
N LEU A 18 -3.97 -5.93 -3.31
CA LEU A 18 -4.35 -7.26 -2.82
C LEU A 18 -5.49 -7.11 -1.82
N GLY A 19 -6.51 -7.95 -1.92
CA GLY A 19 -7.65 -7.94 -1.01
C GLY A 19 -8.05 -9.33 -0.54
N ASP A 20 -8.42 -9.43 0.73
CA ASP A 20 -9.12 -10.59 1.27
C ASP A 20 -10.63 -10.37 1.16
N GLU A 21 -11.32 -11.33 0.54
CA GLU A 21 -12.76 -11.27 0.30
C GLU A 21 -13.57 -11.59 1.56
N ASP A 22 -13.00 -12.37 2.49
CA ASP A 22 -13.70 -12.80 3.70
C ASP A 22 -13.72 -11.68 4.75
N THR A 23 -12.58 -11.01 4.97
CA THR A 23 -12.49 -9.90 5.94
C THR A 23 -12.76 -8.53 5.33
N GLY A 24 -12.72 -8.39 4.00
CA GLY A 24 -12.81 -7.10 3.30
C GLY A 24 -11.58 -6.20 3.52
N LEU A 25 -10.46 -6.74 4.01
CA LEU A 25 -9.23 -5.97 4.18
C LEU A 25 -8.38 -6.02 2.91
N GLY A 26 -7.77 -4.89 2.56
CA GLY A 26 -6.86 -4.81 1.41
C GLY A 26 -5.56 -4.08 1.74
N ILE A 27 -4.55 -4.28 0.88
CA ILE A 27 -3.30 -3.54 0.90
C ILE A 27 -2.97 -2.98 -0.48
N LEU A 28 -2.24 -1.88 -0.49
CA LEU A 28 -1.59 -1.34 -1.69
C LEU A 28 -0.08 -1.47 -1.53
N ILE A 29 0.56 -2.12 -2.49
CA ILE A 29 2.01 -2.22 -2.60
C ILE A 29 2.49 -1.15 -3.56
N ASP A 30 3.48 -0.36 -3.14
CA ASP A 30 4.08 0.77 -3.88
C ASP A 30 3.03 1.79 -4.40
N PRO A 31 2.17 2.37 -3.55
CA PRO A 31 1.19 3.36 -3.98
C PRO A 31 1.86 4.70 -4.28
N VAL A 32 1.50 5.32 -5.41
CA VAL A 32 2.09 6.60 -5.85
C VAL A 32 1.18 7.77 -5.49
N ILE A 33 1.72 8.86 -4.93
CA ILE A 33 0.92 10.02 -4.49
C ILE A 33 0.05 10.61 -5.60
N ALA A 34 0.58 10.67 -6.83
CA ALA A 34 -0.12 11.20 -8.00
C ALA A 34 -1.30 10.31 -8.45
N ALA A 35 -1.35 9.06 -8.01
CA ALA A 35 -2.39 8.10 -8.34
C ALA A 35 -3.32 7.77 -7.15
N MET A 36 -3.11 8.40 -5.99
CA MET A 36 -3.80 8.07 -4.73
C MET A 36 -5.32 8.09 -4.87
N GLU A 37 -5.91 9.07 -5.55
CA GLU A 37 -7.37 9.16 -5.72
C GLU A 37 -7.92 7.98 -6.53
N ARG A 38 -7.23 7.59 -7.61
CA ARG A 38 -7.58 6.40 -8.42
C ARG A 38 -7.54 5.15 -7.56
N ASP A 39 -6.47 4.98 -6.78
CA ASP A 39 -6.22 3.76 -6.01
C ASP A 39 -7.24 3.61 -4.87
N LEU A 40 -7.54 4.69 -4.15
CA LEU A 40 -8.58 4.69 -3.12
C LEU A 40 -9.98 4.47 -3.69
N ALA A 41 -10.26 5.01 -4.89
CA ALA A 41 -11.51 4.75 -5.58
C ALA A 41 -11.66 3.26 -5.93
N GLU A 42 -10.59 2.61 -6.39
CA GLU A 42 -10.60 1.17 -6.69
C GLU A 42 -10.77 0.32 -5.43
N VAL A 43 -10.09 0.67 -4.33
CA VAL A 43 -10.28 0.04 -3.00
C VAL A 43 -11.75 0.12 -2.59
N HIS A 44 -12.35 1.31 -2.64
CA HIS A 44 -13.76 1.51 -2.28
C HIS A 44 -14.72 0.77 -3.23
N ARG A 45 -14.45 0.79 -4.54
CA ARG A 45 -15.26 0.09 -5.56
C ARG A 45 -15.31 -1.43 -5.31
N LEU A 46 -14.23 -1.98 -4.78
CA LEU A 46 -14.11 -3.41 -4.44
C LEU A 46 -14.67 -3.74 -3.05
N GLY A 47 -15.22 -2.76 -2.32
CA GLY A 47 -15.74 -2.97 -0.97
C GLY A 47 -14.66 -3.24 0.07
N LEU A 48 -13.40 -2.88 -0.22
CA LEU A 48 -12.27 -3.12 0.66
C LEU A 48 -12.03 -1.94 1.61
N LYS A 49 -11.52 -2.23 2.80
CA LYS A 49 -10.87 -1.26 3.70
C LYS A 49 -9.37 -1.40 3.57
N LEU A 50 -8.68 -0.29 3.27
CA LEU A 50 -7.22 -0.27 3.19
C LEU A 50 -6.60 -0.44 4.58
N ALA A 51 -6.01 -1.60 4.84
CA ALA A 51 -5.36 -1.93 6.10
C ALA A 51 -3.92 -1.40 6.14
N TYR A 52 -3.16 -1.65 5.08
CA TYR A 52 -1.76 -1.25 4.96
C TYR A 52 -1.46 -0.66 3.60
N THR A 53 -0.56 0.32 3.58
CA THR A 53 0.31 0.59 2.44
C THR A 53 1.64 -0.11 2.70
N VAL A 54 2.22 -0.71 1.66
CA VAL A 54 3.48 -1.45 1.75
C VAL A 54 4.43 -0.88 0.72
N ASP A 55 5.51 -0.24 1.15
CA ASP A 55 6.60 0.14 0.24
C ASP A 55 7.63 -0.98 0.20
N THR A 56 8.00 -1.42 -1.00
CA THR A 56 9.03 -2.44 -1.22
C THR A 56 10.42 -1.93 -0.85
N HIS A 57 10.66 -0.64 -1.03
CA HIS A 57 11.89 0.08 -0.71
C HIS A 57 11.63 1.59 -0.65
N ILE A 58 12.67 2.37 -0.32
CA ILE A 58 12.64 3.82 -0.48
C ILE A 58 12.78 4.16 -1.97
N HIS A 59 11.69 4.58 -2.58
CA HIS A 59 11.62 4.89 -4.02
C HIS A 59 12.41 6.14 -4.40
N ALA A 60 13.00 6.13 -5.60
CA ALA A 60 13.81 7.24 -6.13
C ALA A 60 13.17 7.95 -7.35
N ASP A 61 12.13 7.34 -7.90
CA ASP A 61 11.43 7.72 -9.13
C ASP A 61 10.05 8.35 -8.86
N HIS A 62 9.49 8.14 -7.67
CA HIS A 62 8.20 8.69 -7.26
C HIS A 62 8.10 8.96 -5.76
N ILE A 63 7.06 9.72 -5.37
CA ILE A 63 6.70 9.94 -3.97
C ILE A 63 5.60 8.94 -3.60
N THR A 64 5.85 8.13 -2.57
CA THR A 64 4.83 7.19 -2.03
C THR A 64 3.60 7.95 -1.51
N ALA A 65 2.42 7.36 -1.68
CA ALA A 65 1.17 7.84 -1.10
C ALA A 65 0.98 7.41 0.36
N ALA A 66 1.85 6.57 0.92
CA ALA A 66 1.66 5.90 2.21
C ALA A 66 1.25 6.84 3.36
N LEU A 67 1.94 7.97 3.51
CA LEU A 67 1.64 8.94 4.57
C LEU A 67 0.28 9.64 4.36
N GLU A 68 -0.04 10.00 3.12
CA GLU A 68 -1.32 10.66 2.81
C GLU A 68 -2.49 9.69 2.91
N MET A 69 -2.33 8.42 2.48
CA MET A 69 -3.34 7.38 2.68
C MET A 69 -3.56 7.05 4.17
N LYS A 70 -2.51 7.05 4.99
CA LYS A 70 -2.66 6.94 6.45
C LYS A 70 -3.50 8.10 7.01
N ARG A 71 -3.24 9.33 6.59
CA ARG A 71 -4.00 10.51 7.03
C ARG A 71 -5.46 10.48 6.54
N ALA A 72 -5.68 10.08 5.29
CA ALA A 72 -6.99 10.12 4.65
C ALA A 72 -7.93 9.00 5.10
N VAL A 73 -7.42 7.76 5.22
CA VAL A 73 -8.26 6.56 5.46
C VAL A 73 -7.82 5.73 6.67
N GLY A 74 -6.81 6.17 7.42
CA GLY A 74 -6.37 5.49 8.64
C GLY A 74 -5.63 4.17 8.41
N SER A 75 -5.11 3.94 7.20
CA SER A 75 -4.24 2.78 6.93
C SER A 75 -2.92 2.88 7.71
N LYS A 76 -2.23 1.75 7.90
CA LYS A 76 -0.88 1.71 8.48
C LYS A 76 0.18 1.66 7.39
N ILE A 77 1.38 2.14 7.71
CA ILE A 77 2.53 2.13 6.79
C ILE A 77 3.42 0.94 7.15
N ALA A 78 3.65 0.05 6.19
CA ALA A 78 4.58 -1.05 6.31
C ALA A 78 5.76 -0.84 5.34
N ALA A 79 6.98 -1.07 5.83
CA ALA A 79 8.21 -0.91 5.07
C ALA A 79 9.27 -1.88 5.60
N PRO A 80 10.40 -2.10 4.89
CA PRO A 80 11.48 -2.93 5.40
C PRO A 80 11.98 -2.45 6.77
N ALA A 81 12.02 -3.36 7.76
CA ALA A 81 12.45 -3.02 9.11
C ALA A 81 13.92 -2.53 9.14
N TYR A 82 14.73 -2.99 8.18
CA TYR A 82 16.14 -2.62 8.05
C TYR A 82 16.35 -1.11 7.88
N ASP A 83 15.42 -0.42 7.22
CA ASP A 83 15.52 1.00 6.90
C ASP A 83 15.28 1.90 8.13
N GLN A 84 14.72 1.36 9.22
CA GLN A 84 14.46 2.06 10.49
C GLN A 84 13.71 3.39 10.32
N LEU A 85 12.77 3.43 9.36
CA LEU A 85 12.00 4.63 9.06
C LEU A 85 11.09 5.00 10.23
N PRO A 86 11.21 6.21 10.82
CA PRO A 86 10.39 6.60 11.98
C PRO A 86 8.91 6.78 11.65
N CYS A 87 8.56 6.85 10.36
CA CYS A 87 7.18 6.94 9.88
C CYS A 87 6.50 5.59 9.67
N ALA A 88 7.26 4.48 9.63
CA ALA A 88 6.69 3.15 9.43
C ALA A 88 5.99 2.67 10.72
N ASP A 89 4.76 2.18 10.59
CA ASP A 89 4.03 1.57 11.70
C ASP A 89 4.42 0.10 11.88
N ILE A 90 4.80 -0.57 10.79
CA ILE A 90 5.15 -1.99 10.74
C ILE A 90 6.49 -2.14 10.03
N GLY A 91 7.48 -2.71 10.71
CA GLY A 91 8.71 -3.17 10.09
C GLY A 91 8.54 -4.58 9.54
N ILE A 92 8.73 -4.76 8.24
CA ILE A 92 8.74 -6.08 7.58
C ILE A 92 10.13 -6.69 7.69
N GLU A 93 10.21 -7.94 8.15
CA GLU A 93 11.45 -8.66 8.36
C GLU A 93 11.48 -9.95 7.54
N GLU A 94 12.68 -10.36 7.13
CA GLU A 94 12.92 -11.63 6.45
C GLU A 94 12.35 -12.82 7.25
N GLY A 95 11.68 -13.73 6.55
CA GLY A 95 11.08 -14.93 7.16
C GLY A 95 9.86 -14.68 8.06
N LYS A 96 9.40 -13.43 8.25
CA LYS A 96 8.19 -13.10 9.01
C LYS A 96 7.05 -12.67 8.08
N PRO A 97 5.98 -13.48 7.93
CA PRO A 97 4.86 -13.11 7.09
C PRO A 97 4.10 -11.89 7.63
N LEU A 98 3.78 -10.93 6.75
CA LEU A 98 2.75 -9.92 7.01
C LEU A 98 1.37 -10.56 6.81
N ARG A 99 0.51 -10.50 7.83
CA ARG A 99 -0.84 -11.07 7.78
C ARG A 99 -1.88 -10.00 7.50
N ILE A 100 -2.77 -10.29 6.54
CA ILE A 100 -3.90 -9.44 6.13
C ILE A 100 -5.08 -10.38 5.94
N GLY A 101 -6.14 -10.18 6.73
CA GLY A 101 -7.18 -11.19 6.89
C GLY A 101 -6.76 -12.31 7.83
#